data_AF-A0A5E4CVQ1-F1
#
_entry.id   AF-A0A5E4CVQ1-F1
#
_cell.length_a   1.000
_cell.length_b   1.000
_cell.length_c   1.000
_cell.angle_alpha   90.00
_cell.angle_beta   90.00
_cell.angle_gamma   90.00
#
_symmetry.space_group_name_H-M   'P 1'
#
loop_
_entity.id
_entity.type
_entity.pdbx_description
1 polymer ?
#
loop_
_entity_poly.entity_id
_entity_poly.type
_entity_poly.pdbx_seq_one_letter_code
_entity_poly.pdbx_strand_id
1 'polypeptide(L)'
;MQKSECPGGLQLRNRVTGNYLQRTSSSTPVKQRTAIQQSKSSSSIGSPESAKKLHPRPSDKLNPKTINPFGEQTRAPSAFSAIYSKGGIPCRLVHGSVKHRLHWDCPPENLPFDPLLITLAEGLRETKHPYTFVSKEGFRELLLVKGAPEKAIPLLPRLIPVLKAALVHSDDEVFERGLCALVQLSVIVGPSLNDHLKHLLTSLSKRLMDKKFKEPITSALQKLEHHGGGVSRIFIKSCFWFGFNF
;
A
#
# COMPACT_ATOMS: atom_id res chain seq x y z
N MET A 1 -3.82 -63.00 -2.27
CA MET A 1 -4.68 -63.88 -3.10
C MET A 1 -5.94 -63.08 -3.40
N GLN A 2 -6.44 -62.92 -4.64
CA GLN A 2 -5.99 -63.37 -5.97
C GLN A 2 -6.26 -62.25 -7.01
N LYS A 3 -5.79 -62.42 -8.26
CA LYS A 3 -6.04 -61.51 -9.41
C LYS A 3 -7.36 -61.84 -10.13
N SER A 4 -7.86 -60.89 -10.93
CA SER A 4 -8.21 -61.14 -12.34
C SER A 4 -8.16 -59.84 -13.15
N GLU A 5 -8.06 -59.95 -14.48
CA GLU A 5 -7.83 -58.84 -15.43
C GLU A 5 -8.89 -58.85 -16.56
N CYS A 6 -8.82 -57.83 -17.42
CA CYS A 6 -9.47 -57.55 -18.72
C CYS A 6 -9.62 -58.77 -19.70
N PRO A 7 -10.25 -58.65 -20.90
CA PRO A 7 -10.58 -57.44 -21.67
C PRO A 7 -11.92 -57.42 -22.46
N GLY A 8 -12.15 -56.37 -23.25
CA GLY A 8 -13.15 -56.34 -24.33
C GLY A 8 -13.36 -54.94 -24.90
N GLY A 9 -13.21 -54.76 -26.21
CA GLY A 9 -13.46 -53.47 -26.88
C GLY A 9 -13.72 -53.64 -28.38
N LEU A 10 -14.35 -52.63 -28.98
CA LEU A 10 -14.59 -52.53 -30.42
C LEU A 10 -14.61 -51.06 -30.85
N GLN A 11 -14.03 -50.75 -32.01
CA GLN A 11 -14.16 -49.44 -32.66
C GLN A 11 -15.45 -49.38 -33.50
N LEU A 12 -15.92 -48.17 -33.80
CA LEU A 12 -16.17 -47.82 -35.20
C LEU A 12 -15.70 -46.38 -35.50
N ARG A 13 -15.78 -45.98 -36.78
CA ARG A 13 -14.89 -45.01 -37.42
C ARG A 13 -15.63 -44.20 -38.49
N ASN A 14 -15.37 -42.89 -38.60
CA ASN A 14 -15.32 -42.06 -39.83
C ASN A 14 -14.87 -40.63 -39.42
N ARG A 15 -13.72 -40.07 -39.87
CA ARG A 15 -13.34 -39.50 -41.21
C ARG A 15 -14.20 -38.28 -41.64
N VAL A 16 -13.63 -37.06 -41.62
CA VAL A 16 -12.92 -36.32 -42.73
C VAL A 16 -13.93 -35.68 -43.71
N THR A 17 -13.91 -34.40 -44.13
CA THR A 17 -12.92 -33.26 -44.21
C THR A 17 -13.66 -31.91 -43.91
N GLY A 18 -13.12 -30.68 -43.80
CA GLY A 18 -11.76 -30.10 -43.83
C GLY A 18 -11.61 -28.88 -44.79
N ASN A 19 -10.60 -28.01 -44.59
CA ASN A 19 -10.18 -26.82 -45.41
C ASN A 19 -11.12 -25.56 -45.44
N TYR A 20 -10.69 -24.32 -45.81
CA TYR A 20 -9.39 -23.58 -45.73
C TYR A 20 -9.56 -22.08 -46.17
N LEU A 21 -8.89 -21.13 -45.47
CA LEU A 21 -8.53 -19.70 -45.78
C LEU A 21 -9.40 -18.68 -46.61
N GLN A 22 -8.99 -17.40 -46.44
CA GLN A 22 -9.31 -16.14 -47.17
C GLN A 22 -10.51 -15.32 -46.64
N ARG A 23 -10.50 -13.97 -46.48
CA ARG A 23 -9.68 -12.80 -46.94
C ARG A 23 -10.11 -12.11 -48.26
N THR A 24 -11.11 -11.22 -48.16
CA THR A 24 -11.29 -9.90 -48.83
C THR A 24 -12.23 -9.04 -47.94
N SER A 25 -12.34 -7.69 -47.90
CA SER A 25 -11.80 -6.49 -48.59
C SER A 25 -12.64 -5.82 -49.69
N SER A 26 -12.64 -4.46 -49.70
CA SER A 26 -13.40 -3.51 -50.57
C SER A 26 -14.89 -3.30 -50.23
N SER A 27 -15.56 -2.15 -50.49
CA SER A 27 -15.13 -0.73 -50.64
C SER A 27 -16.34 0.24 -50.59
N THR A 28 -16.14 1.55 -50.44
CA THR A 28 -17.19 2.61 -50.43
C THR A 28 -17.53 3.13 -51.85
N PRO A 29 -18.65 3.88 -52.02
CA PRO A 29 -18.67 5.35 -51.92
C PRO A 29 -19.87 5.85 -51.04
N VAL A 30 -20.23 7.13 -50.81
CA VAL A 30 -20.30 8.36 -51.63
C VAL A 30 -20.06 9.64 -50.78
N LYS A 31 -19.66 10.75 -51.44
CA LYS A 31 -19.43 12.09 -50.85
C LYS A 31 -20.73 12.87 -50.60
N GLN A 32 -20.70 13.83 -49.66
CA GLN A 32 -21.03 15.22 -50.01
C GLN A 32 -20.23 16.24 -49.18
N ARG A 33 -19.96 17.40 -49.79
CA ARG A 33 -19.33 18.60 -49.20
C ARG A 33 -20.05 19.81 -49.80
N THR A 34 -20.45 20.78 -48.97
CA THR A 34 -20.84 22.12 -49.42
C THR A 34 -20.43 23.14 -48.35
N ALA A 35 -20.13 24.38 -48.74
CA ALA A 35 -19.66 25.41 -47.81
C ALA A 35 -20.06 26.83 -48.26
N ILE A 36 -20.33 27.68 -47.26
CA ILE A 36 -20.30 29.17 -47.30
C ILE A 36 -21.30 29.89 -48.23
N GLN A 37 -22.24 30.61 -47.62
CA GLN A 37 -22.44 32.08 -47.73
C GLN A 37 -23.33 32.51 -46.53
N GLN A 38 -22.88 33.38 -45.63
CA GLN A 38 -22.78 34.86 -45.71
C GLN A 38 -24.12 35.60 -45.64
N SER A 39 -24.35 36.26 -44.50
CA SER A 39 -25.03 37.56 -44.42
C SER A 39 -24.24 38.44 -43.44
N LYS A 40 -23.88 39.67 -43.85
CA LYS A 40 -23.12 40.63 -43.04
C LYS A 40 -24.04 41.79 -42.64
N SER A 41 -23.82 42.34 -41.45
CA SER A 41 -24.13 43.74 -41.14
C SER A 41 -23.06 44.29 -40.20
N SER A 42 -22.12 45.05 -40.76
CA SER A 42 -21.15 45.88 -40.03
C SER A 42 -21.86 47.16 -39.52
N SER A 43 -21.45 47.73 -38.38
CA SER A 43 -20.42 48.79 -38.41
C SER A 43 -19.52 48.82 -37.18
N SER A 44 -18.26 49.21 -37.38
CA SER A 44 -17.20 49.25 -36.38
C SER A 44 -16.86 50.65 -35.86
N ILE A 45 -16.70 50.77 -34.54
CA ILE A 45 -15.85 51.67 -33.73
C ILE A 45 -15.44 50.76 -32.54
N GLY A 46 -14.26 50.75 -31.92
CA GLY A 46 -13.08 51.60 -31.87
C GLY A 46 -12.32 51.16 -30.59
N SER A 47 -11.00 51.30 -30.53
CA SER A 47 -10.15 50.75 -29.44
C SER A 47 -9.56 51.88 -28.58
N PRO A 48 -8.91 51.63 -27.42
CA PRO A 48 -9.31 50.83 -26.24
C PRO A 48 -9.28 51.69 -24.94
N GLU A 49 -9.83 51.22 -23.81
CA GLU A 49 -9.43 51.81 -22.51
C GLU A 49 -9.49 50.90 -21.27
N SER A 50 -8.74 51.30 -20.23
CA SER A 50 -8.44 50.54 -19.02
C SER A 50 -9.48 50.79 -17.91
N ALA A 51 -10.59 50.06 -17.97
CA ALA A 51 -11.62 50.09 -16.93
C ALA A 51 -11.14 49.40 -15.63
N LYS A 52 -10.46 50.17 -14.77
CA LYS A 52 -10.07 49.77 -13.41
C LYS A 52 -11.30 49.29 -12.63
N LYS A 53 -11.34 48.01 -12.23
CA LYS A 53 -12.37 47.47 -11.32
C LYS A 53 -12.19 48.03 -9.91
N LEU A 54 -12.76 49.20 -9.67
CA LEU A 54 -13.01 49.73 -8.33
C LEU A 54 -14.18 48.95 -7.69
N HIS A 55 -14.16 48.84 -6.36
CA HIS A 55 -15.06 48.04 -5.53
C HIS A 55 -14.94 46.51 -5.69
N PRO A 56 -14.19 45.83 -4.78
CA PRO A 56 -14.32 44.40 -4.56
C PRO A 56 -15.77 44.08 -4.12
N ARG A 57 -16.35 43.00 -4.64
CA ARG A 57 -17.68 42.55 -4.21
C ARG A 57 -17.59 41.93 -2.81
N PRO A 58 -18.64 41.98 -1.98
CA PRO A 58 -18.66 41.27 -0.70
C PRO A 58 -18.38 39.76 -0.84
N SER A 59 -18.80 39.16 -1.96
CA SER A 59 -18.47 37.77 -2.35
C SER A 59 -16.97 37.51 -2.45
N ASP A 60 -16.16 38.50 -2.82
CA ASP A 60 -14.74 38.31 -3.09
C ASP A 60 -13.96 38.07 -1.78
N LYS A 61 -14.48 38.58 -0.65
CA LYS A 61 -14.04 38.24 0.71
C LYS A 61 -14.52 36.88 1.21
N LEU A 62 -15.45 36.24 0.49
CA LEU A 62 -16.01 34.92 0.79
C LEU A 62 -15.49 33.84 -0.20
N ASN A 63 -14.27 34.01 -0.69
CA ASN A 63 -13.48 32.97 -1.37
C ASN A 63 -12.43 32.37 -0.40
N PRO A 64 -12.80 31.54 0.59
CA PRO A 64 -11.86 30.52 1.04
C PRO A 64 -11.58 29.64 -0.19
N LYS A 65 -10.32 29.53 -0.61
CA LYS A 65 -9.89 28.84 -1.85
C LYS A 65 -10.75 27.60 -2.10
N THR A 66 -11.66 27.66 -3.07
CA THR A 66 -12.77 26.69 -3.20
C THR A 66 -12.20 25.28 -3.18
N ILE A 67 -12.41 24.58 -2.05
CA ILE A 67 -11.80 23.28 -1.79
C ILE A 67 -12.55 22.28 -2.66
N ASN A 68 -12.15 22.19 -3.92
CA ASN A 68 -12.86 21.41 -4.92
C ASN A 68 -12.81 19.93 -4.49
N PRO A 69 -13.91 19.33 -4.01
CA PRO A 69 -13.88 18.01 -3.39
C PRO A 69 -13.67 16.90 -4.43
N PHE A 70 -13.83 17.24 -5.71
CA PHE A 70 -13.53 16.43 -6.89
C PHE A 70 -12.27 16.90 -7.63
N GLY A 71 -11.52 17.86 -7.07
CA GLY A 71 -10.23 18.27 -7.61
C GLY A 71 -9.24 17.11 -7.55
N GLU A 72 -8.57 16.83 -8.66
CA GLU A 72 -7.72 15.65 -8.80
C GLU A 72 -6.70 15.55 -7.66
N GLN A 73 -6.61 14.36 -7.06
CA GLN A 73 -5.66 14.10 -6.00
C GLN A 73 -4.24 14.19 -6.60
N THR A 74 -3.51 15.26 -6.25
CA THR A 74 -2.23 15.67 -6.89
C THR A 74 -1.05 14.70 -6.75
N ARG A 75 -1.30 13.50 -6.21
CA ARG A 75 -0.42 12.33 -6.26
C ARG A 75 -1.31 11.11 -6.49
N ALA A 76 -0.88 10.23 -7.39
CA ALA A 76 -1.52 8.93 -7.59
C ALA A 76 -1.64 8.16 -6.26
N PRO A 77 -2.72 7.37 -6.06
CA PRO A 77 -2.88 6.58 -4.85
C PRO A 77 -1.73 5.57 -4.71
N SER A 78 -1.31 5.35 -3.47
CA SER A 78 -0.39 4.27 -3.11
C SER A 78 -1.01 2.89 -3.38
N ALA A 79 -0.19 1.85 -3.44
CA ALA A 79 -0.68 0.47 -3.52
C ALA A 79 -1.69 0.17 -2.39
N PHE A 80 -1.36 0.50 -1.14
CA PHE A 80 -2.23 0.29 0.01
C PHE A 80 -3.57 1.03 -0.11
N SER A 81 -3.56 2.34 -0.39
CA SER A 81 -4.80 3.12 -0.50
C SER A 81 -5.66 2.68 -1.68
N ALA A 82 -5.04 2.26 -2.79
CA ALA A 82 -5.75 1.68 -3.93
C ALA A 82 -6.35 0.29 -3.64
N ILE A 83 -5.70 -0.55 -2.83
CA ILE A 83 -6.23 -1.86 -2.41
C ILE A 83 -7.39 -1.68 -1.42
N TYR A 84 -7.22 -0.84 -0.39
CA TYR A 84 -8.27 -0.55 0.59
C TYR A 84 -9.52 0.06 -0.07
N SER A 85 -9.33 1.04 -0.96
CA SER A 85 -10.45 1.68 -1.69
C SER A 85 -11.22 0.74 -2.62
N LYS A 86 -10.63 -0.41 -2.97
CA LYS A 86 -11.26 -1.48 -3.77
C LYS A 86 -11.83 -2.62 -2.92
N GLY A 87 -11.79 -2.51 -1.58
CA GLY A 87 -12.23 -3.58 -0.68
C GLY A 87 -11.29 -4.79 -0.62
N GLY A 88 -10.04 -4.66 -1.08
CA GLY A 88 -9.05 -5.75 -1.08
C GLY A 88 -8.43 -6.05 0.29
N ILE A 89 -8.88 -5.39 1.36
CA ILE A 89 -8.54 -5.67 2.76
C ILE A 89 -9.86 -6.06 3.45
N PRO A 90 -9.97 -7.26 4.06
CA PRO A 90 -11.23 -7.80 4.59
C PRO A 90 -11.59 -7.21 5.97
N CYS A 91 -11.60 -5.88 6.06
CA CYS A 91 -12.02 -5.15 7.27
C CYS A 91 -12.65 -3.79 6.94
N ARG A 92 -13.45 -3.29 7.88
CA ARG A 92 -14.06 -1.97 7.85
C ARG A 92 -13.67 -1.17 9.09
N LEU A 93 -13.45 0.13 8.90
CA LEU A 93 -13.29 1.07 10.00
C LEU A 93 -14.65 1.31 10.68
N VAL A 94 -14.76 1.00 11.96
CA VAL A 94 -15.93 1.29 12.78
C VAL A 94 -15.66 2.50 13.66
N HIS A 95 -16.37 3.60 13.38
CA HIS A 95 -16.29 4.84 14.14
C HIS A 95 -17.12 4.74 15.44
N GLY A 96 -16.55 4.16 16.48
CA GLY A 96 -17.11 4.22 17.84
C GLY A 96 -16.90 5.58 18.49
N SER A 97 -17.85 5.99 19.36
CA SER A 97 -17.95 7.34 19.94
C SER A 97 -16.77 7.80 20.81
N VAL A 98 -15.96 6.86 21.31
CA VAL A 98 -14.78 7.11 22.16
C VAL A 98 -13.50 6.55 21.54
N LYS A 99 -13.59 5.44 20.81
CA LYS A 99 -12.48 4.86 20.06
C LYS A 99 -12.97 4.18 18.79
N HIS A 100 -12.23 4.37 17.71
CA HIS A 100 -12.42 3.62 16.49
C HIS A 100 -11.88 2.19 16.67
N ARG A 101 -12.40 1.25 15.88
CA ARG A 101 -11.92 -0.15 15.82
C ARG A 101 -11.93 -0.64 14.38
N LEU A 102 -11.21 -1.73 14.11
CA LEU A 102 -11.48 -2.53 12.92
C LEU A 102 -12.58 -3.56 13.21
N HIS A 103 -13.39 -3.83 12.21
CA HIS A 103 -14.30 -4.96 12.15
C HIS A 103 -13.90 -5.79 10.93
N TRP A 104 -13.45 -7.01 11.15
CA TRP A 104 -13.00 -7.93 10.11
C TRP A 104 -14.18 -8.74 9.56
N ASP A 105 -14.18 -9.01 8.25
CA ASP A 105 -15.24 -9.80 7.60
C ASP A 105 -15.29 -11.26 8.07
N CYS A 106 -14.18 -11.78 8.59
CA CYS A 106 -14.10 -13.06 9.30
C CYS A 106 -13.03 -12.99 10.41
N PRO A 107 -12.97 -13.97 11.34
CA PRO A 107 -12.01 -13.95 12.44
C PRO A 107 -10.55 -13.83 11.93
N PRO A 108 -9.72 -12.92 12.49
CA PRO A 108 -8.32 -12.76 12.07
C PRO A 108 -7.48 -14.04 12.09
N GLU A 109 -7.79 -14.98 12.99
CA GLU A 109 -7.19 -16.32 13.06
C GLU A 109 -7.35 -17.12 11.75
N ASN A 110 -8.43 -16.89 11.00
CA ASN A 110 -8.75 -17.57 9.75
C ASN A 110 -8.25 -16.83 8.49
N LEU A 111 -7.72 -15.60 8.62
CA LEU A 111 -7.26 -14.83 7.47
C LEU A 111 -5.94 -15.37 6.89
N PRO A 112 -5.76 -15.32 5.55
CA PRO A 112 -4.46 -15.55 4.93
C PRO A 112 -3.56 -14.33 5.17
N PHE A 113 -2.34 -14.56 5.66
CA PHE A 113 -1.36 -13.47 5.85
C PHE A 113 -0.68 -13.06 4.53
N ASP A 114 -0.70 -13.90 3.51
CA ASP A 114 -0.20 -13.58 2.16
C ASP A 114 -1.38 -13.17 1.26
N PRO A 115 -1.39 -11.99 0.62
CA PRO A 115 -0.43 -10.87 0.76
C PRO A 115 -0.74 -9.93 1.95
N LEU A 116 -1.84 -10.16 2.67
CA LEU A 116 -2.49 -9.21 3.58
C LEU A 116 -1.55 -8.54 4.61
N LEU A 117 -0.68 -9.30 5.28
CA LEU A 117 0.25 -8.76 6.29
C LEU A 117 1.30 -7.84 5.64
N ILE A 118 1.74 -8.15 4.43
CA ILE A 118 2.69 -7.34 3.66
C ILE A 118 2.00 -6.05 3.21
N THR A 119 0.78 -6.14 2.67
CA THR A 119 -0.03 -4.97 2.29
C THR A 119 -0.26 -4.04 3.50
N LEU A 120 -0.63 -4.58 4.66
CA LEU A 120 -0.79 -3.79 5.88
C LEU A 120 0.52 -3.12 6.33
N ALA A 121 1.67 -3.80 6.16
CA ALA A 121 2.98 -3.21 6.43
C ALA A 121 3.36 -2.09 5.44
N GLU A 122 3.00 -2.20 4.15
CA GLU A 122 3.18 -1.11 3.18
C GLU A 122 2.37 0.12 3.60
N GLY A 123 1.15 -0.10 4.07
CA GLY A 123 0.26 0.94 4.58
C GLY A 123 0.77 1.69 5.82
N LEU A 124 1.81 1.22 6.52
CA LEU A 124 2.40 1.96 7.65
C LEU A 124 3.02 3.30 7.20
N ARG A 125 3.36 3.40 5.90
CA ARG A 125 3.90 4.60 5.24
C ARG A 125 2.83 5.61 4.82
N GLU A 126 1.56 5.32 5.06
CA GLU A 126 0.48 6.28 4.85
C GLU A 126 0.58 7.45 5.84
N THR A 127 0.01 8.58 5.44
CA THR A 127 -0.11 9.80 6.25
C THR A 127 -1.54 10.34 6.29
N LYS A 128 -2.48 9.68 5.60
CA LYS A 128 -3.90 10.06 5.55
C LYS A 128 -4.77 9.09 6.34
N HIS A 129 -5.69 9.62 7.13
CA HIS A 129 -6.84 8.87 7.64
C HIS A 129 -7.80 8.54 6.45
N PRO A 130 -8.47 7.37 6.42
CA PRO A 130 -8.45 6.27 7.39
C PRO A 130 -7.23 5.34 7.28
N TYR A 131 -6.47 5.41 6.18
CA TYR A 131 -5.43 4.43 5.84
C TYR A 131 -4.37 4.23 6.93
N THR A 132 -3.93 5.32 7.59
CA THR A 132 -3.00 5.29 8.74
C THR A 132 -3.48 4.47 9.93
N PHE A 133 -4.80 4.44 10.17
CA PHE A 133 -5.39 3.65 11.24
C PHE A 133 -5.52 2.18 10.80
N VAL A 134 -6.04 1.94 9.59
CA VAL A 134 -6.29 0.59 9.07
C VAL A 134 -4.99 -0.21 8.93
N SER A 135 -3.91 0.41 8.45
CA SER A 135 -2.61 -0.26 8.34
C SER A 135 -2.01 -0.60 9.70
N LYS A 136 -1.90 0.39 10.60
CA LYS A 136 -1.33 0.25 11.95
C LYS A 136 -2.10 -0.79 12.77
N GLU A 137 -3.42 -0.66 12.82
CA GLU A 137 -4.26 -1.51 13.67
C GLU A 137 -4.45 -2.89 13.04
N GLY A 138 -4.57 -2.99 11.71
CA GLY A 138 -4.68 -4.26 11.01
C GLY A 138 -3.41 -5.10 11.14
N PHE A 139 -2.24 -4.48 11.01
CA PHE A 139 -0.95 -5.14 11.24
C PHE A 139 -0.81 -5.63 12.70
N ARG A 140 -1.23 -4.81 13.67
CA ARG A 140 -1.26 -5.19 15.10
C ARG A 140 -2.17 -6.40 15.34
N GLU A 141 -3.40 -6.36 14.84
CA GLU A 141 -4.40 -7.39 15.14
C GLU A 141 -4.11 -8.72 14.45
N LEU A 142 -3.54 -8.73 13.24
CA LEU A 142 -3.04 -9.97 12.63
C LEU A 142 -1.87 -10.56 13.42
N LEU A 143 -0.90 -9.76 13.86
CA LEU A 143 0.24 -10.29 14.61
C LEU A 143 -0.15 -10.86 15.99
N LEU A 144 -1.31 -10.51 16.55
CA LEU A 144 -1.78 -11.00 17.85
C LEU A 144 -2.62 -12.29 17.79
N VAL A 145 -2.83 -12.88 16.60
CA VAL A 145 -3.64 -14.11 16.47
C VAL A 145 -2.87 -15.35 16.93
N LYS A 146 -3.60 -16.38 17.36
CA LYS A 146 -3.04 -17.72 17.52
C LYS A 146 -2.60 -18.25 16.15
N GLY A 147 -1.40 -18.81 16.05
CA GLY A 147 -0.82 -19.21 14.76
C GLY A 147 -0.18 -18.08 13.94
N ALA A 148 0.06 -16.91 14.55
CA ALA A 148 0.76 -15.80 13.89
C ALA A 148 2.19 -16.13 13.43
N PRO A 149 3.09 -16.78 14.21
CA PRO A 149 4.47 -16.99 13.76
C PRO A 149 4.58 -17.93 12.55
N GLU A 150 3.81 -19.02 12.52
CA GLU A 150 3.77 -19.99 11.43
C GLU A 150 3.33 -19.34 10.11
N LYS A 151 2.42 -18.36 10.20
CA LYS A 151 1.97 -17.56 9.05
C LYS A 151 2.89 -16.39 8.69
N ALA A 152 3.62 -15.82 9.65
CA ALA A 152 4.45 -14.62 9.46
C ALA A 152 5.89 -14.94 9.04
N ILE A 153 6.50 -16.00 9.57
CA ILE A 153 7.89 -16.39 9.29
C ILE A 153 8.15 -16.60 7.77
N PRO A 154 7.30 -17.30 7.00
CA PRO A 154 7.48 -17.45 5.55
C PRO A 154 7.45 -16.13 4.76
N LEU A 155 6.91 -15.06 5.35
CA LEU A 155 6.73 -13.76 4.70
C LEU A 155 7.88 -12.80 4.97
N LEU A 156 8.77 -13.11 5.93
CA LEU A 156 9.89 -12.25 6.33
C LEU A 156 10.74 -11.71 5.17
N PRO A 157 11.14 -12.51 4.15
CA PRO A 157 11.94 -11.98 3.03
C PRO A 157 11.26 -10.85 2.24
N ARG A 158 9.92 -10.82 2.20
CA ARG A 158 9.12 -9.76 1.54
C ARG A 158 8.72 -8.64 2.51
N LEU A 159 8.50 -8.96 3.78
CA LEU A 159 8.09 -8.02 4.82
C LEU A 159 9.24 -7.09 5.28
N ILE A 160 10.47 -7.60 5.32
CA ILE A 160 11.65 -6.84 5.80
C ILE A 160 11.96 -5.61 4.92
N PRO A 161 11.99 -5.69 3.57
CA PRO A 161 12.14 -4.50 2.72
C PRO A 161 11.06 -3.45 2.94
N VAL A 162 9.82 -3.87 3.18
CA VAL A 162 8.66 -2.99 3.42
C VAL A 162 8.79 -2.26 4.74
N LEU A 163 9.08 -2.97 5.84
CA LEU A 163 9.33 -2.35 7.15
C LEU A 163 10.57 -1.43 7.10
N LYS A 164 11.62 -1.83 6.40
CA LYS A 164 12.81 -0.99 6.17
C LYS A 164 12.45 0.32 5.45
N ALA A 165 11.54 0.29 4.48
CA ALA A 165 11.07 1.50 3.78
C ALA A 165 10.30 2.49 4.68
N ALA A 166 9.67 2.01 5.77
CA ALA A 166 9.13 2.88 6.83
C ALA A 166 10.24 3.40 7.76
N LEU A 167 11.20 2.56 8.14
CA LEU A 167 12.30 2.92 9.05
C LEU A 167 13.34 3.89 8.45
N VAL A 168 13.40 4.04 7.12
CA VAL A 168 14.22 5.08 6.46
C VAL A 168 13.40 6.27 5.97
N HIS A 169 12.11 6.33 6.29
CA HIS A 169 11.24 7.42 5.84
C HIS A 169 11.58 8.74 6.53
N SER A 170 11.35 9.86 5.84
CA SER A 170 11.61 11.21 6.38
C SER A 170 10.52 11.66 7.37
N ASP A 171 9.26 11.30 7.12
CA ASP A 171 8.15 11.54 8.04
C ASP A 171 8.35 10.77 9.36
N ASP A 172 8.34 11.53 10.45
CA ASP A 172 8.55 11.05 11.81
C ASP A 172 7.48 10.08 12.29
N GLU A 173 6.19 10.30 11.97
CA GLU A 173 5.14 9.38 12.40
C GLU A 173 5.23 8.05 11.64
N VAL A 174 5.64 8.08 10.38
CA VAL A 174 5.90 6.87 9.59
C VAL A 174 7.08 6.09 10.17
N PHE A 175 8.14 6.79 10.61
CA PHE A 175 9.25 6.16 11.31
C PHE A 175 8.77 5.49 12.62
N GLU A 176 8.00 6.20 13.44
CA GLU A 176 7.42 5.68 14.70
C GLU A 176 6.50 4.46 14.45
N ARG A 177 5.62 4.53 13.43
CA ARG A 177 4.78 3.40 12.98
C ARG A 177 5.64 2.20 12.57
N GLY A 178 6.70 2.43 11.79
CA GLY A 178 7.65 1.39 11.39
C GLY A 178 8.43 0.77 12.55
N LEU A 179 8.84 1.58 13.53
CA LEU A 179 9.56 1.13 14.72
C LEU A 179 8.67 0.28 15.64
N CYS A 180 7.42 0.73 15.88
CA CYS A 180 6.43 -0.07 16.60
C CYS A 180 6.10 -1.38 15.86
N ALA A 181 6.01 -1.37 14.53
CA ALA A 181 5.76 -2.58 13.73
C ALA A 181 6.93 -3.57 13.77
N LEU A 182 8.18 -3.09 13.73
CA LEU A 182 9.37 -3.92 13.91
C LEU A 182 9.39 -4.60 15.28
N VAL A 183 9.09 -3.85 16.35
CA VAL A 183 9.01 -4.43 17.71
C VAL A 183 7.92 -5.50 17.78
N GLN A 184 6.71 -5.23 17.27
CA GLN A 184 5.63 -6.22 17.23
C GLN A 184 6.03 -7.48 16.45
N LEU A 185 6.66 -7.33 15.27
CA LEU A 185 7.15 -8.47 14.50
C LEU A 185 8.17 -9.30 15.29
N SER A 186 9.10 -8.64 16.01
CA SER A 186 10.11 -9.33 16.83
C SER A 186 9.51 -10.15 17.97
N VAL A 187 8.41 -9.70 18.59
CA VAL A 187 7.68 -10.46 19.63
C VAL A 187 7.16 -11.78 19.06
N ILE A 188 6.70 -11.78 17.81
CA ILE A 188 6.03 -12.93 17.18
C ILE A 188 7.03 -13.91 16.56
N VAL A 189 7.96 -13.44 15.71
CA VAL A 189 8.88 -14.34 14.99
C VAL A 189 10.17 -14.65 15.78
N GLY A 190 10.44 -13.91 16.86
CA GLY A 190 11.56 -14.16 17.76
C GLY A 190 12.91 -14.32 17.04
N PRO A 191 13.65 -15.43 17.28
CA PRO A 191 14.95 -15.67 16.65
C PRO A 191 14.95 -15.69 15.12
N SER A 192 13.82 -15.98 14.45
CA SER A 192 13.75 -15.96 12.97
C SER A 192 13.92 -14.57 12.36
N LEU A 193 13.90 -13.50 13.16
CA LEU A 193 14.26 -12.16 12.70
C LEU A 193 15.78 -11.98 12.49
N ASN A 194 16.62 -12.81 13.11
CA ASN A 194 18.07 -12.59 13.20
C ASN A 194 18.79 -12.53 11.84
N ASP A 195 18.38 -13.37 10.88
CA ASP A 195 18.99 -13.43 9.54
C ASP A 195 18.80 -12.11 8.76
N HIS A 196 17.73 -11.39 9.08
CA HIS A 196 17.36 -10.12 8.46
C HIS A 196 17.71 -8.89 9.31
N LEU A 197 17.98 -9.09 10.60
CA LEU A 197 18.16 -8.04 11.62
C LEU A 197 19.21 -7.01 11.21
N LYS A 198 20.36 -7.44 10.64
CA LYS A 198 21.43 -6.57 10.15
C LYS A 198 20.92 -5.44 9.24
N HIS A 199 20.02 -5.76 8.30
CA HIS A 199 19.52 -4.78 7.32
C HIS A 199 18.59 -3.72 7.92
N LEU A 200 17.97 -4.03 9.06
CA LEU A 200 17.10 -3.14 9.84
C LEU A 200 17.95 -2.27 10.78
N LEU A 201 18.93 -2.86 11.48
CA LEU A 201 19.84 -2.16 12.39
C LEU A 201 20.58 -0.99 11.71
N THR A 202 21.06 -1.17 10.47
CA THR A 202 21.69 -0.09 9.68
C THR A 202 20.74 1.08 9.32
N SER A 203 19.43 0.87 9.43
CA SER A 203 18.41 1.91 9.22
C SER A 203 18.16 2.68 10.52
N LEU A 204 18.07 1.95 11.64
CA LEU A 204 17.89 2.52 12.98
C LEU A 204 19.09 3.36 13.44
N SER A 205 20.33 2.93 13.16
CA SER A 205 21.53 3.66 13.58
C SER A 205 21.62 5.08 13.02
N LYS A 206 21.08 5.31 11.81
CA LYS A 206 20.98 6.66 11.20
C LYS A 206 20.02 7.59 11.94
N ARG A 207 18.92 7.07 12.49
CA ARG A 207 17.94 7.84 13.28
C ARG A 207 18.32 7.95 14.76
N LEU A 208 19.25 7.13 15.27
CA LEU A 208 19.72 7.20 16.66
C LEU A 208 20.41 8.53 17.02
N MET A 209 20.98 9.23 16.04
CA MET A 209 21.61 10.54 16.25
C MET A 209 20.58 11.64 16.59
N ASP A 210 19.30 11.40 16.31
CA ASP A 210 18.21 12.29 16.69
C ASP A 210 17.83 12.08 18.16
N LYS A 211 17.88 13.17 18.94
CA LYS A 211 17.49 13.17 20.37
C LYS A 211 16.05 12.73 20.57
N LYS A 212 15.15 13.00 19.62
CA LYS A 212 13.73 12.58 19.68
C LYS A 212 13.58 11.06 19.65
N PHE A 213 14.46 10.38 18.90
CA PHE A 213 14.33 8.94 18.63
C PHE A 213 15.29 8.05 19.42
N LYS A 214 16.30 8.62 20.09
CA LYS A 214 17.26 7.86 20.91
C LYS A 214 16.57 6.89 21.87
N GLU A 215 15.66 7.37 22.72
CA GLU A 215 14.95 6.53 23.70
C GLU A 215 14.01 5.48 23.06
N PRO A 216 13.12 5.83 22.12
CA PRO A 216 12.34 4.84 21.37
C PRO A 216 13.19 3.76 20.70
N ILE A 217 14.31 4.13 20.07
CA ILE A 217 15.21 3.18 19.41
C ILE A 217 15.92 2.30 20.46
N THR A 218 16.42 2.85 21.57
CA THR A 218 17.03 2.04 22.64
C THR A 218 16.02 1.04 23.24
N SER A 219 14.78 1.47 23.50
CA SER A 219 13.72 0.56 24.00
C SER A 219 13.35 -0.52 22.97
N ALA A 220 13.32 -0.19 21.68
CA ALA A 220 13.12 -1.16 20.61
C ALA A 220 14.28 -2.17 20.52
N LEU A 221 15.53 -1.71 20.56
CA LEU A 221 16.72 -2.57 20.53
C LEU A 221 16.76 -3.53 21.72
N GLN A 222 16.40 -3.09 22.93
CA GLN A 222 16.31 -3.95 24.12
C GLN A 222 15.27 -5.08 23.93
N LYS A 223 14.11 -4.77 23.32
CA LYS A 223 13.07 -5.78 23.03
C LYS A 223 13.53 -6.75 21.93
N LEU A 224 14.15 -6.24 20.87
CA LEU A 224 14.75 -7.07 19.82
C LEU A 224 15.85 -7.98 20.37
N GLU A 225 16.64 -7.51 21.35
CA GLU A 225 17.63 -8.34 22.06
C GLU A 225 16.98 -9.47 22.86
N HIS A 226 15.90 -9.15 23.59
CA HIS A 226 15.17 -10.11 24.40
C HIS A 226 14.48 -11.20 23.56
N HIS A 227 13.82 -10.84 22.46
CA HIS A 227 13.11 -11.79 21.59
C HIS A 227 14.02 -12.53 20.60
N GLY A 228 15.11 -11.91 20.15
CA GLY A 228 16.07 -12.52 19.21
C GLY A 228 17.17 -13.35 19.87
N GLY A 229 17.30 -13.31 21.20
CA GLY A 229 18.26 -14.09 21.98
C GLY A 229 19.72 -13.73 21.73
N GLY A 230 20.66 -14.60 22.13
CA GLY A 230 22.10 -14.29 22.14
C GLY A 230 22.69 -13.87 20.79
N VAL A 231 22.14 -14.36 19.67
CA VAL A 231 22.56 -13.97 18.30
C VAL A 231 22.21 -12.50 18.02
N SER A 232 21.02 -12.05 18.40
CA SER A 232 20.59 -10.66 18.22
C SER A 232 21.48 -9.68 18.99
N ARG A 233 21.87 -10.02 20.24
CA ARG A 233 22.80 -9.24 21.07
C ARG A 233 24.13 -8.98 20.34
N ILE A 234 24.67 -9.98 19.63
CA ILE A 234 25.93 -9.83 18.88
C ILE A 234 25.78 -8.79 17.77
N PHE A 235 24.70 -8.87 16.97
CA PHE A 235 24.47 -7.90 15.89
C PHE A 235 24.11 -6.49 16.41
N ILE A 236 23.32 -6.38 17.48
CA ILE A 236 22.99 -5.10 18.11
C ILE A 236 24.26 -4.43 18.65
N LYS A 237 25.10 -5.15 19.41
CA LYS A 237 26.38 -4.60 19.89
C LYS A 237 27.29 -4.21 18.73
N SER A 238 27.46 -5.08 17.72
CA SER A 238 28.30 -4.80 16.54
C SER A 238 27.84 -3.59 15.72
N CYS A 239 26.57 -3.17 15.79
CA CYS A 239 26.06 -2.02 15.04
C CYS A 239 25.89 -0.74 15.88
N PHE A 240 25.87 -0.82 17.21
CA PHE A 240 25.53 0.32 18.09
C PHE A 240 26.57 0.63 19.17
N TRP A 241 27.31 -0.35 19.71
CA TRP A 241 28.20 -0.12 20.86
C TRP A 241 29.51 0.58 20.51
N PHE A 242 29.89 0.67 19.23
CA PHE A 242 31.10 1.40 18.81
C PHE A 242 30.97 2.94 18.89
N GLY A 243 29.79 3.47 19.23
CA GLY A 243 29.52 4.91 19.32
C GLY A 243 28.84 5.38 20.60
N PHE A 244 28.50 4.49 21.53
CA PHE A 244 27.89 4.83 22.82
C PHE A 244 28.36 3.85 23.91
N ASN A 245 29.07 4.39 24.91
CA ASN A 245 29.02 3.81 26.26
C ASN A 245 27.65 4.16 26.88
N PHE A 246 27.14 3.22 27.69
CA PHE A 246 26.00 3.39 28.59
C PHE A 246 26.53 3.25 30.03
#